data_AF-A0A6B9QN29-F1
#
_entry.id   AF-A0A6B9QN29-F1
#
_cell.length_a   1.000
_cell.length_b   1.000
_cell.length_c   1.000
_cell.angle_alpha   90.00
_cell.angle_beta   90.00
_cell.angle_gamma   90.00
#
_symmetry.space_group_name_H-M   'P 1'
#
loop_
_entity.id
_entity.type
_entity.pdbx_description
1 polymer ?
#
loop_
_entity_poly.entity_id
_entity_poly.type
_entity_poly.pdbx_seq_one_letter_code
_entity_poly.pdbx_strand_id
1 'polypeptide(L)'
;MMKSIINLFCILMLWIMLFMIINPNLSVIQTMILLILFTVTVCLSINLYYTFSLYSFLIFLMIIGGLLILFMMFISLISNQYNHFKFKYMAISMLISITLSTLLYKYSLMNTNLINLSMKSMSINSFFMNLNQLMSFPFNIYIISLMCFLLFYLILITKICIINSKPLRMIKK
;
A
#
# COMPACT_ATOMS: atom_id res chain seq x y z
N MET A 1 11.20 22.95 0.48
CA MET A 1 10.18 22.54 -0.53
C MET A 1 10.05 21.02 -0.66
N MET A 2 11.11 20.27 -0.93
CA MET A 2 11.03 18.78 -0.96
C MET A 2 10.47 18.18 0.34
N LYS A 3 10.96 18.60 1.51
CA LYS A 3 10.45 18.14 2.82
C LYS A 3 8.95 18.43 3.03
N SER A 4 8.44 19.57 2.54
CA SER A 4 7.02 19.91 2.67
C SER A 4 6.14 19.09 1.71
N ILE A 5 6.62 18.81 0.50
CA ILE A 5 5.96 17.93 -0.47
C ILE A 5 5.87 16.51 0.07
N ILE A 6 6.96 16.02 0.65
CA ILE A 6 7.03 14.70 1.29
C ILE A 6 6.02 14.60 2.46
N ASN A 7 6.00 15.59 3.35
CA ASN A 7 5.03 15.61 4.45
C ASN A 7 3.59 15.62 3.92
N LEU A 8 3.32 16.31 2.81
CA LEU A 8 2.01 16.32 2.17
C LEU A 8 1.62 14.92 1.67
N PHE A 9 2.54 14.18 1.03
CA PHE A 9 2.28 12.79 0.66
C PHE A 9 2.07 11.88 1.88
N CYS A 10 2.86 12.02 2.94
CA CYS A 10 2.63 11.27 4.18
C CYS A 10 1.26 11.57 4.81
N ILE A 11 0.81 12.82 4.76
CA ILE A 11 -0.53 13.20 5.21
C ILE A 11 -1.58 12.50 4.33
N LEU A 12 -1.50 12.61 3.00
CA LEU A 12 -2.44 11.94 2.08
C LEU A 12 -2.54 10.43 2.35
N MET A 13 -1.42 9.78 2.62
CA MET A 13 -1.38 8.36 2.99
C MET A 13 -2.17 8.06 4.26
N LEU A 14 -1.99 8.86 5.32
CA LEU A 14 -2.71 8.71 6.59
C LEU A 14 -4.21 8.93 6.42
N TRP A 15 -4.61 9.90 5.60
CA TRP A 15 -6.02 10.15 5.29
C TRP A 15 -6.69 8.92 4.68
N ILE A 16 -6.05 8.29 3.69
CA ILE A 16 -6.62 7.13 2.99
C ILE A 16 -6.80 5.95 3.96
N MET A 17 -5.81 5.72 4.83
CA MET A 17 -5.89 4.65 5.84
C MET A 17 -7.02 4.91 6.84
N LEU A 18 -7.16 6.14 7.35
CA LEU A 18 -8.23 6.51 8.26
C LEU A 18 -9.61 6.37 7.59
N PHE A 19 -9.72 6.74 6.32
CA PHE A 19 -10.96 6.60 5.57
C PHE A 19 -11.43 5.14 5.44
N MET A 20 -10.50 4.22 5.18
CA MET A 20 -10.80 2.78 5.10
C MET A 20 -11.24 2.21 6.45
N ILE A 21 -10.67 2.68 7.56
CA ILE A 21 -11.05 2.22 8.91
C ILE A 21 -12.43 2.74 9.32
N ILE A 22 -12.74 4.01 9.02
CA ILE A 22 -14.01 4.65 9.41
C ILE A 22 -15.18 4.11 8.58
N ASN A 23 -14.93 3.71 7.34
CA ASN A 23 -15.94 3.17 6.44
C ASN A 23 -15.72 1.67 6.18
N PRO A 24 -16.12 0.78 7.11
CA PRO A 24 -15.92 -0.65 6.92
C PRO A 24 -16.75 -1.22 5.76
N ASN A 25 -17.88 -0.58 5.42
CA ASN A 25 -18.81 -1.03 4.39
C ASN A 25 -18.65 -0.25 3.08
N LEU A 26 -17.42 -0.04 2.62
CA LEU A 26 -17.18 0.57 1.30
C LEU A 26 -17.57 -0.39 0.18
N SER A 27 -18.07 0.15 -0.93
CA SER A 27 -18.29 -0.70 -2.11
C SER A 27 -16.94 -1.19 -2.62
N VAL A 28 -16.89 -2.39 -3.18
CA VAL A 28 -15.64 -2.96 -3.71
C VAL A 28 -14.98 -1.99 -4.69
N ILE A 29 -15.76 -1.35 -5.58
CA ILE A 29 -15.26 -0.33 -6.51
C ILE A 29 -14.59 0.85 -5.77
N GLN A 30 -15.22 1.36 -4.71
CA GLN A 30 -14.65 2.46 -3.91
C GLN A 30 -13.34 2.03 -3.25
N THR A 31 -13.29 0.81 -2.69
CA THR A 31 -12.04 0.28 -2.10
C THR A 31 -10.94 0.13 -3.14
N MET A 32 -11.26 -0.30 -4.36
CA MET A 32 -10.28 -0.40 -5.45
C MET A 32 -9.70 0.96 -5.83
N ILE A 33 -10.55 1.98 -5.96
CA ILE A 33 -10.11 3.35 -6.28
C ILE A 33 -9.20 3.89 -5.17
N LEU A 34 -9.56 3.67 -3.90
CA LEU A 34 -8.75 4.10 -2.75
C LEU A 34 -7.39 3.40 -2.70
N LEU A 35 -7.35 2.09 -3.01
CA LEU A 35 -6.10 1.34 -3.11
C LEU A 35 -5.22 1.85 -4.26
N ILE A 36 -5.79 2.17 -5.42
CA ILE A 36 -5.04 2.79 -6.53
C ILE A 36 -4.44 4.12 -6.08
N LEU A 37 -5.24 4.99 -5.45
CA LEU A 37 -4.78 6.29 -4.98
C LEU A 37 -3.63 6.13 -3.98
N PHE A 38 -3.77 5.22 -3.01
CA PHE A 38 -2.76 4.92 -2.00
C PHE A 38 -1.43 4.49 -2.63
N THR A 39 -1.47 3.63 -3.64
CA THR A 39 -0.26 3.06 -4.25
C THR A 39 0.49 4.09 -5.08
N VAL A 40 -0.22 4.97 -5.78
CA VAL A 40 0.37 6.12 -6.45
C VAL A 40 1.04 7.05 -5.45
N THR A 41 0.39 7.36 -4.31
CA THR A 41 0.99 8.20 -3.28
C THR A 41 2.22 7.56 -2.61
N VAL A 42 2.24 6.23 -2.42
CA VAL A 42 3.43 5.49 -1.95
C VAL A 42 4.57 5.63 -2.96
N CYS A 43 4.31 5.32 -4.23
CA CYS A 43 5.32 5.34 -5.27
C CYS A 43 5.98 6.73 -5.41
N LEU A 44 5.15 7.78 -5.37
CA LEU A 44 5.62 9.17 -5.38
C LEU A 44 6.46 9.49 -4.14
N SER A 45 6.07 9.03 -2.95
CA SER A 45 6.85 9.25 -1.72
C SER A 45 8.22 8.57 -1.77
N ILE A 46 8.29 7.31 -2.24
CA ILE A 46 9.54 6.54 -2.33
C ILE A 46 10.51 7.19 -3.32
N ASN A 47 10.00 7.65 -4.47
CA ASN A 47 10.80 8.36 -5.47
C ASN A 47 11.41 9.67 -4.95
N LEU A 48 10.79 10.30 -3.95
CA LEU A 48 11.29 11.54 -3.36
C LEU A 48 12.29 11.30 -2.23
N TYR A 49 12.18 10.19 -1.51
CA TYR A 49 13.09 9.84 -0.41
C TYR A 49 14.37 9.14 -0.86
N TYR A 50 14.27 8.27 -1.86
CA TYR A 50 15.39 7.45 -2.33
C TYR A 50 15.68 7.74 -3.80
N THR A 51 16.96 7.77 -4.14
CA THR A 51 17.43 7.85 -5.53
C THR A 51 17.07 6.60 -6.36
N PHE A 52 16.60 5.53 -5.73
CA PHE A 52 16.23 4.28 -6.39
C PHE A 52 14.79 4.28 -6.91
N SER A 53 14.60 4.91 -8.07
CA SER A 53 13.33 4.88 -8.81
C SER A 53 12.90 3.47 -9.24
N LEU A 54 13.83 2.53 -9.39
CA LEU A 54 13.52 1.16 -9.81
C LEU A 54 12.62 0.39 -8.82
N TYR A 55 12.82 0.58 -7.50
CA TYR A 55 11.99 -0.10 -6.49
C TYR A 55 10.57 0.46 -6.46
N SER A 56 10.39 1.77 -6.63
CA SER A 56 9.07 2.38 -6.69
C SER A 56 8.29 1.86 -7.91
N PHE A 57 8.96 1.68 -9.06
CA PHE A 57 8.38 1.06 -10.24
C PHE A 57 7.98 -0.39 -10.02
N LEU A 58 8.84 -1.22 -9.39
CA LEU A 58 8.49 -2.62 -9.07
C LEU A 58 7.26 -2.73 -8.15
N ILE A 59 7.17 -1.86 -7.13
CA ILE A 59 6.01 -1.81 -6.23
C ILE A 59 4.75 -1.41 -7.00
N PHE A 60 4.85 -0.42 -7.88
CA PHE A 60 3.73 0.03 -8.71
C PHE A 60 3.19 -1.08 -9.63
N LEU A 61 4.09 -1.80 -10.32
CA LEU A 61 3.74 -2.92 -11.19
C LEU A 61 3.04 -4.05 -10.44
N MET A 62 3.59 -4.46 -9.29
CA MET A 62 3.04 -5.56 -8.49
C MET A 62 1.61 -5.25 -8.03
N ILE A 63 1.35 -4.02 -7.58
CA ILE A 63 0.05 -3.67 -7.03
C ILE A 63 -1.01 -3.45 -8.13
N ILE A 64 -0.64 -2.87 -9.28
CA ILE A 64 -1.55 -2.81 -10.43
C ILE A 64 -1.92 -4.21 -10.92
N GLY A 65 -0.98 -5.14 -10.98
CA GLY A 65 -1.25 -6.53 -11.34
C GLY A 65 -2.30 -7.17 -10.41
N GLY A 66 -2.15 -7.00 -9.10
CA GLY A 66 -3.13 -7.49 -8.11
C GLY A 66 -4.50 -6.82 -8.23
N LEU A 67 -4.53 -5.51 -8.50
CA LEU A 67 -5.78 -4.77 -8.68
C LEU A 67 -6.52 -5.17 -9.95
N LEU A 68 -5.83 -5.50 -11.05
CA LEU A 68 -6.48 -6.01 -12.26
C LEU A 68 -7.21 -7.34 -12.00
N ILE A 69 -6.62 -8.23 -11.21
CA ILE A 69 -7.25 -9.51 -10.84
C ILE A 69 -8.50 -9.27 -10.00
N LEU A 70 -8.42 -8.38 -9.00
CA LEU A 70 -9.58 -7.97 -8.19
C LEU A 70 -10.69 -7.35 -9.04
N PHE A 71 -10.32 -6.58 -10.07
CA PHE A 71 -11.27 -5.95 -10.99
C PHE A 71 -12.03 -6.99 -11.82
N MET A 72 -11.31 -7.96 -12.38
CA MET A 72 -11.91 -9.08 -13.13
C MET A 72 -12.86 -9.88 -12.24
N MET A 73 -12.45 -10.17 -11.00
CA MET A 73 -13.31 -10.86 -10.03
C MET A 73 -14.57 -10.05 -9.72
N PHE A 74 -14.46 -8.73 -9.54
CA PHE A 74 -15.62 -7.88 -9.28
C PHE A 74 -16.59 -7.83 -10.46
N ILE A 75 -16.10 -7.72 -11.69
CA ILE A 75 -16.95 -7.79 -12.90
C ILE A 75 -17.73 -9.12 -12.92
N SER A 76 -17.10 -10.23 -12.57
CA SER A 76 -17.76 -11.54 -12.55
C SER A 76 -18.85 -11.68 -11.46
N LEU A 77 -18.81 -10.82 -10.43
CA LEU A 77 -19.66 -10.89 -9.24
C LEU A 77 -20.74 -9.80 -9.18
N ILE A 78 -21.03 -9.11 -10.31
CA ILE A 78 -21.99 -7.99 -10.37
C ILE A 78 -23.38 -8.45 -9.90
N SER A 79 -23.55 -8.39 -8.60
CA SER A 79 -24.80 -8.27 -7.87
C SER A 79 -24.83 -6.82 -7.39
N ASN A 80 -25.92 -6.17 -7.76
CA ASN A 80 -26.12 -4.74 -7.83
C ASN A 80 -26.21 -4.09 -6.44
N GLN A 81 -25.14 -4.10 -5.65
CA GLN A 81 -25.12 -3.45 -4.34
C GLN A 81 -24.79 -1.96 -4.51
N TYR A 82 -25.83 -1.16 -4.77
CA TYR A 82 -25.76 0.28 -4.62
C TYR A 82 -25.45 0.62 -3.17
N ASN A 83 -24.20 0.98 -2.91
CA ASN A 83 -23.82 1.44 -1.58
C ASN A 83 -24.23 2.91 -1.44
N HIS A 84 -25.13 3.20 -0.50
CA HIS A 84 -25.47 4.57 -0.15
C HIS A 84 -24.29 5.21 0.58
N PHE A 85 -23.49 5.96 -0.18
CA PHE A 85 -22.38 6.72 0.36
C PHE A 85 -22.90 7.78 1.35
N LYS A 86 -22.54 7.66 2.63
CA LYS A 86 -22.89 8.66 3.64
C LYS A 86 -21.77 9.70 3.70
N PHE A 87 -22.01 10.87 3.12
CA PHE A 87 -21.10 12.03 3.16
C PHE A 87 -20.61 12.39 4.58
N LYS A 88 -21.40 12.09 5.62
CA LYS A 88 -21.04 12.31 7.02
C LYS A 88 -19.70 11.67 7.41
N TYR A 89 -19.43 10.44 6.95
CA TYR A 89 -18.17 9.77 7.31
C TYR A 89 -16.96 10.34 6.59
N MET A 90 -17.15 10.83 5.36
CA MET A 90 -16.10 11.53 4.63
C MET A 90 -15.69 12.81 5.36
N ALA A 91 -16.66 13.62 5.80
CA ALA A 91 -16.36 14.83 6.58
C ALA A 91 -15.62 14.54 7.90
N ILE A 92 -15.99 13.46 8.61
CA ILE A 92 -15.31 13.05 9.84
C ILE A 92 -13.86 12.62 9.56
N SER A 93 -13.63 11.81 8.52
CA SER A 93 -12.27 11.44 8.13
C SER A 93 -11.44 12.68 7.78
N MET A 94 -12.04 13.69 7.14
CA MET A 94 -11.31 14.89 6.78
C MET A 94 -10.86 15.66 8.01
N LEU A 95 -11.77 15.89 8.96
CA LEU A 95 -11.47 16.64 10.17
C LEU A 95 -10.37 15.98 11.01
N ILE A 96 -10.47 14.67 11.23
CA ILE A 96 -9.46 13.93 12.01
C ILE A 96 -8.09 14.08 11.36
N SER A 97 -8.04 13.98 10.04
CA SER A 97 -6.77 14.02 9.35
C SER A 97 -6.13 15.42 9.32
N ILE A 98 -6.93 16.49 9.26
CA ILE A 98 -6.45 17.87 9.39
C ILE A 98 -5.90 18.08 10.80
N THR A 99 -6.57 17.57 11.84
CA THR A 99 -6.04 17.69 13.21
C THR A 99 -4.70 16.98 13.36
N LEU A 100 -4.56 15.77 12.81
CA LEU A 100 -3.29 15.04 12.84
C LEU A 100 -2.19 15.74 12.05
N SER A 101 -2.51 16.36 10.91
CA SER A 101 -1.50 17.08 10.10
C SER A 101 -0.97 18.32 10.84
N THR A 102 -1.84 19.05 11.55
CA THR A 102 -1.39 20.23 12.33
C THR A 102 -0.50 19.84 13.50
N LEU A 103 -0.78 18.70 14.16
CA LEU A 103 0.07 18.16 15.23
C LEU A 103 1.44 17.76 14.66
N LEU A 104 1.47 17.01 13.56
CA LEU A 104 2.71 16.59 12.91
C LEU A 104 3.55 17.78 12.45
N TYR A 105 2.91 18.83 11.93
CA TYR A 105 3.62 20.04 11.50
C TYR A 105 4.34 20.71 12.68
N LYS A 106 3.65 20.90 13.82
CA LYS A 106 4.25 21.48 15.04
C LYS A 106 5.41 20.62 15.58
N TYR A 107 5.23 19.30 15.66
CA TYR A 107 6.30 18.40 16.08
C TYR A 107 7.50 18.42 15.12
N SER A 108 7.26 18.48 13.81
CA SER A 108 8.33 18.51 12.80
C SER A 108 9.19 19.77 12.91
N LEU A 109 8.58 20.93 13.17
CA LEU A 109 9.28 22.21 13.40
C LEU A 109 10.20 22.13 14.63
N MET A 110 9.71 21.53 15.71
CA MET A 110 10.44 21.41 16.98
C MET A 110 11.63 20.45 16.89
N ASN A 111 11.59 19.47 15.99
CA ASN A 111 12.60 18.41 15.84
C ASN A 111 13.61 18.62 14.69
N THR A 112 13.53 19.74 13.97
CA THR A 112 14.38 20.02 12.79
C THR A 112 15.89 20.06 13.10
N ASN A 113 16.28 20.30 14.35
CA ASN A 113 17.70 20.34 14.75
C ASN A 113 18.31 18.94 14.98
N LEU A 114 17.53 17.94 15.36
CA LEU A 114 18.06 16.59 15.67
C LEU A 114 18.28 15.73 14.41
N ILE A 115 17.47 15.92 13.36
CA ILE A 115 17.52 15.11 12.13
C ILE A 115 18.63 15.56 11.17
N ASN A 116 19.04 16.83 11.22
CA ASN A 116 20.14 17.32 10.38
C ASN A 116 21.51 16.74 10.81
N LEU A 117 21.65 16.27 12.06
CA LEU A 117 22.88 15.62 12.55
C LEU A 117 23.02 14.17 12.05
N SER A 118 21.92 13.43 11.88
CA SER A 118 21.96 12.02 11.43
C SER A 118 22.04 11.86 9.90
N MET A 119 21.53 12.82 9.12
CA MET A 119 21.62 12.75 7.66
C MET A 119 23.04 13.05 7.14
N LYS A 120 23.84 13.83 7.88
CA LYS A 120 25.21 14.18 7.46
C LYS A 120 26.21 13.05 7.71
N SER A 121 25.89 12.07 8.55
CA SER A 121 26.71 10.86 8.78
C SER A 121 26.34 9.67 7.89
N MET A 122 25.30 9.79 7.06
CA MET A 122 24.89 8.77 6.08
C MET A 122 25.36 9.08 4.64
N SER A 123 26.09 10.18 4.45
CA SER A 123 26.91 10.34 3.25
C SER A 123 28.16 9.49 3.38
N ILE A 124 28.39 8.56 2.44
CA ILE A 124 29.53 7.62 2.35
C ILE A 124 29.23 6.19 2.84
N ASN A 125 27.99 5.72 2.74
CA ASN A 125 27.80 4.31 2.40
C ASN A 125 26.69 4.17 1.36
N SER A 126 27.02 4.64 0.16
CA SER A 126 26.61 4.04 -1.11
C SER A 126 27.11 2.58 -1.20
N PHE A 127 26.81 1.76 -0.19
CA PHE A 127 26.75 0.32 -0.36
C PHE A 127 25.48 0.07 -1.15
N PHE A 128 25.65 0.15 -2.46
CA PHE A 128 24.79 -0.42 -3.48
C PHE A 128 24.02 -1.63 -2.92
N MET A 129 22.77 -1.42 -2.50
CA MET A 129 21.74 -2.46 -2.57
C MET A 129 21.44 -2.63 -4.06
N ASN A 130 22.41 -3.18 -4.79
CA ASN A 130 22.14 -3.75 -6.09
C ASN A 130 21.22 -4.95 -5.82
N LEU A 131 20.14 -5.07 -6.59
CA LEU A 131 19.31 -6.28 -6.61
C LEU A 131 20.17 -7.56 -6.70
N ASN A 132 21.32 -7.47 -7.37
CA ASN A 132 22.29 -8.56 -7.52
C ASN A 132 22.92 -9.01 -6.19
N GLN A 133 22.97 -8.17 -5.16
CA GLN A 133 23.46 -8.56 -3.84
C GLN A 133 22.50 -9.53 -3.13
N LEU A 134 21.19 -9.50 -3.46
CA LEU A 134 20.24 -10.48 -2.94
C LEU A 134 20.54 -11.90 -3.45
N MET A 135 21.13 -12.02 -4.65
CA MET A 135 21.55 -13.30 -5.21
C MET A 135 22.85 -13.85 -4.61
N SER A 136 23.58 -13.02 -3.84
CA SER A 136 24.81 -13.45 -3.17
C SER A 136 24.51 -14.20 -1.87
N PHE A 137 25.41 -15.08 -1.46
CA PHE A 137 25.32 -15.73 -0.16
C PHE A 137 25.64 -14.70 0.95
N PRO A 138 24.89 -14.65 2.06
CA PRO A 138 23.87 -15.59 2.56
C PRO A 138 22.43 -15.29 2.13
N PHE A 139 22.18 -14.14 1.47
CA PHE A 139 20.81 -13.69 1.15
C PHE A 139 20.06 -14.58 0.16
N ASN A 140 20.76 -15.36 -0.67
CA ASN A 140 20.14 -16.32 -1.59
C ASN A 140 19.24 -17.36 -0.88
N ILE A 141 19.50 -17.68 0.39
CA ILE A 141 18.61 -18.57 1.18
C ILE A 141 17.19 -18.00 1.27
N TYR A 142 17.06 -16.68 1.41
CA TYR A 142 15.75 -16.02 1.40
C TYR A 142 15.06 -16.15 0.04
N ILE A 143 15.79 -16.01 -1.07
CA ILE A 143 15.24 -16.17 -2.42
C ILE A 143 14.70 -17.59 -2.62
N ILE A 144 15.49 -18.60 -2.25
CA ILE A 144 15.08 -20.01 -2.33
C ILE A 144 13.81 -20.23 -1.49
N SER A 145 13.75 -19.67 -0.27
CA SER A 145 12.56 -19.79 0.58
C SER A 145 11.31 -19.15 -0.05
N LEU A 146 11.43 -18.00 -0.71
CA LEU A 146 10.34 -17.32 -1.40
C LEU A 146 9.84 -18.11 -2.62
N MET A 147 10.74 -18.74 -3.38
CA MET A 147 10.36 -19.62 -4.49
C MET A 147 9.59 -20.85 -3.99
N CYS A 148 10.05 -21.50 -2.92
CA CYS A 148 9.33 -22.61 -2.30
C CYS A 148 7.95 -22.17 -1.78
N PHE A 149 7.86 -20.99 -1.17
CA PHE A 149 6.60 -20.41 -0.72
C PHE A 149 5.62 -20.24 -1.89
N LEU A 150 6.03 -19.60 -2.98
CA LEU A 150 5.19 -19.43 -4.19
C LEU A 150 4.70 -20.77 -4.77
N LEU A 151 5.58 -21.79 -4.82
CA LEU A 151 5.21 -23.14 -5.25
C LEU A 151 4.14 -23.75 -4.33
N PHE A 152 4.30 -23.61 -3.01
CA PHE A 152 3.32 -24.10 -2.05
C PHE A 152 1.95 -23.41 -2.23
N TYR A 153 1.90 -22.10 -2.48
CA TYR A 153 0.64 -21.40 -2.77
C TYR A 153 -0.03 -21.90 -4.04
N LEU A 154 0.72 -22.19 -5.12
CA LEU A 154 0.12 -22.74 -6.35
C LEU A 154 -0.55 -24.10 -6.11
N ILE A 155 0.09 -24.98 -5.34
CA ILE A 155 -0.48 -26.28 -4.96
C ILE A 155 -1.72 -26.10 -4.07
N LEU A 156 -1.68 -25.14 -3.14
CA LEU A 156 -2.79 -24.87 -2.24
C LEU A 156 -4.00 -24.27 -2.98
N ILE A 157 -3.77 -23.31 -3.88
CA ILE A 157 -4.81 -22.67 -4.70
C ILE A 157 -5.51 -23.72 -5.58
N THR A 158 -4.74 -24.58 -6.27
CA THR A 158 -5.34 -25.65 -7.10
C THR A 158 -6.18 -26.62 -6.28
N LYS A 159 -5.73 -27.00 -5.07
CA LYS A 159 -6.54 -27.79 -4.13
C LYS A 159 -7.84 -27.08 -3.72
N ILE A 160 -7.79 -25.78 -3.39
CA ILE A 160 -9.00 -24.99 -3.06
C ILE A 160 -9.98 -24.97 -4.24
N CYS A 161 -9.49 -24.77 -5.46
CA CYS A 161 -10.33 -24.74 -6.66
C CYS A 161 -11.07 -26.06 -6.89
N ILE A 162 -10.45 -27.21 -6.59
CA ILE A 162 -11.07 -28.54 -6.77
C ILE A 162 -12.13 -28.82 -5.69
N ILE A 163 -11.97 -28.28 -4.47
CA ILE A 163 -12.88 -28.52 -3.33
C ILE A 163 -14.19 -27.70 -3.46
N ASN A 164 -14.17 -26.55 -4.15
CA ASN A 164 -15.26 -25.57 -4.14
C ASN A 164 -16.31 -25.75 -5.28
N SER A 165 -16.85 -26.95 -5.49
CA SER A 165 -18.00 -27.15 -6.39
C SER A 165 -19.36 -26.76 -5.75
N LYS A 166 -19.38 -26.43 -4.45
CA LYS A 166 -20.52 -25.82 -3.75
C LYS A 166 -20.20 -24.37 -3.37
N PRO A 167 -21.14 -23.42 -3.53
CA PRO A 167 -20.89 -22.03 -3.16
C PRO A 167 -20.61 -21.93 -1.66
N LEU A 168 -19.45 -21.37 -1.29
CA LEU A 168 -19.04 -21.05 0.09
C LEU A 168 -20.05 -20.16 0.82
N ARG A 169 -20.94 -19.50 0.08
CA ARG A 169 -22.06 -18.74 0.60
C ARG A 169 -23.35 -19.50 0.32
N MET A 170 -23.88 -20.20 1.32
CA MET A 170 -25.30 -20.55 1.30
C MET A 170 -26.09 -19.25 1.33
N ILE A 171 -26.70 -18.92 0.20
CA ILE A 171 -27.79 -17.95 0.16
C ILE A 171 -28.95 -18.66 0.86
N LYS A 172 -29.15 -18.38 2.16
CA LYS A 172 -30.44 -18.67 2.79
C LYS A 172 -31.46 -17.81 2.04
N LYS A 173 -32.34 -18.48 1.28
CA LYS A 173 -33.54 -17.88 0.71
C LYS A 173 -34.37 -17.24 1.82
#